data_AF-A0A8S1SN63-F1
#
_entry.id   AF-A0A8S1SN63-F1
#
_cell.length_a   1.000
_cell.length_b   1.000
_cell.length_c   1.000
_cell.angle_alpha   90.00
_cell.angle_beta   90.00
_cell.angle_gamma   90.00
#
_symmetry.space_group_name_H-M   'P 1'
#
loop_
_entity.id
_entity.type
_entity.pdbx_description
1 polymer ?
#
loop_
_entity_poly.entity_id
_entity_poly.type
_entity_poly.pdbx_seq_one_letter_code
_entity_poly.pdbx_strand_id
1 'polypeptide(L)'
;MQRILPYAFHGLDYLYEPQLARFYNLIPAYYTQKLGEGFLNQTSQVYTSLLQSIAEQDKEYLKQILEPKLYHATSHCMDLLEQKQLKLQYIEQEELENQDKQEEEDEQETQQPQQQFGFFSKKLQKNLSSNEAYHIYQEKDYKCNIDVKGIFGVKINRIENENTRFFQIPAFPITPRNYFVNLKNPFSLYENQILVANILIHTSKKLIAVDQDGKVVHGNYDNNQFQYHKLRLESYVPNFNWVITDIDDYLKGNPYF
;
A
#
# COMPACT_ATOMS: atom_id res chain seq x y z
N MET A 1 -5.52 -14.88 17.49
CA MET A 1 -4.40 -15.67 16.94
C MET A 1 -3.30 -14.68 16.55
N GLN A 2 -2.03 -14.94 16.86
CA GLN A 2 -0.93 -14.07 16.40
C GLN A 2 -0.61 -14.44 14.95
N ARG A 3 -0.55 -13.46 14.03
CA ARG A 3 -0.18 -13.75 12.64
C ARG A 3 1.30 -14.13 12.57
N ILE A 4 1.65 -15.00 11.62
CA ILE A 4 3.04 -15.41 11.35
C ILE A 4 3.85 -14.36 10.57
N LEU A 5 3.17 -13.33 10.03
CA LEU A 5 3.68 -12.23 9.23
C LEU A 5 2.64 -11.09 9.31
N PRO A 6 2.97 -9.81 9.05
CA PRO A 6 1.93 -8.77 8.98
C PRO A 6 0.84 -9.04 7.93
N TYR A 7 1.24 -9.56 6.76
CA TYR A 7 0.39 -10.00 5.66
C TYR A 7 -0.57 -11.14 6.05
N ALA A 8 -1.81 -11.08 5.57
CA ALA A 8 -2.87 -12.05 5.82
C ALA A 8 -3.03 -13.05 4.65
N PHE A 9 -2.38 -14.20 4.72
CA PHE A 9 -2.33 -15.27 3.69
C PHE A 9 -3.67 -15.78 3.11
N HIS A 10 -4.80 -15.44 3.71
CA HIS A 10 -6.15 -15.84 3.25
C HIS A 10 -7.03 -14.62 2.92
N GLY A 11 -6.43 -13.43 2.82
CA GLY A 11 -7.11 -12.15 2.72
C GLY A 11 -7.72 -11.67 4.05
N LEU A 12 -8.46 -10.58 3.97
CA LEU A 12 -9.26 -10.00 5.05
C LEU A 12 -10.73 -10.42 4.88
N ASP A 13 -11.32 -11.00 5.94
CA ASP A 13 -12.73 -11.41 6.01
C ASP A 13 -13.66 -10.19 6.14
N TYR A 14 -13.86 -9.48 5.02
CA TYR A 14 -14.62 -8.23 4.95
C TYR A 14 -16.10 -8.33 5.36
N LEU A 15 -16.65 -9.55 5.48
CA LEU A 15 -18.00 -9.82 5.98
C LEU A 15 -18.22 -9.32 7.42
N TYR A 16 -17.16 -9.10 8.20
CA TYR A 16 -17.24 -8.63 9.59
C TYR A 16 -17.03 -7.11 9.76
N GLU A 17 -16.77 -6.35 8.69
CA GLU A 17 -16.69 -4.88 8.74
C GLU A 17 -17.81 -4.17 7.92
N PRO A 18 -19.09 -4.30 8.33
CA PRO A 18 -20.22 -3.65 7.66
C PRO A 18 -20.19 -2.11 7.73
N GLN A 19 -19.24 -1.51 8.45
CA GLN A 19 -19.00 -0.06 8.41
C GLN A 19 -18.25 0.34 7.13
N LEU A 20 -17.20 -0.40 6.73
CA LEU A 20 -16.57 -0.22 5.41
C LEU A 20 -17.59 -0.47 4.29
N ALA A 21 -18.47 -1.46 4.46
CA ALA A 21 -19.59 -1.72 3.53
C ALA A 21 -20.59 -0.55 3.41
N ARG A 22 -20.85 0.20 4.49
CA ARG A 22 -21.76 1.36 4.48
C ARG A 22 -21.10 2.68 4.09
N PHE A 23 -19.78 2.78 4.20
CA PHE A 23 -19.00 3.94 3.76
C PHE A 23 -18.44 3.80 2.34
N TYR A 24 -18.95 2.89 1.51
CA TYR A 24 -18.57 2.75 0.08
C TYR A 24 -18.97 3.94 -0.84
N ASN A 25 -19.47 5.04 -0.28
CA ASN A 25 -19.11 6.37 -0.80
C ASN A 25 -17.68 6.73 -0.31
N LEU A 26 -16.66 5.96 -0.75
CA LEU A 26 -15.25 6.12 -0.33
C LEU A 26 -14.65 7.38 -0.97
N ILE A 27 -15.03 8.53 -0.38
CA ILE A 27 -14.71 9.89 -0.81
C ILE A 27 -15.35 10.26 -2.17
N PRO A 28 -15.99 11.44 -2.31
CA PRO A 28 -16.42 11.93 -3.62
C PRO A 28 -15.23 12.02 -4.60
N ALA A 29 -15.38 11.45 -5.81
CA ALA A 29 -14.30 11.24 -6.78
C ALA A 29 -13.48 12.50 -7.17
N TYR A 30 -14.03 13.69 -6.93
CA TYR A 30 -13.34 14.98 -6.98
C TYR A 30 -12.03 15.02 -6.16
N TYR A 31 -11.89 14.24 -5.09
CA TYR A 31 -10.65 14.19 -4.30
C TYR A 31 -9.61 13.22 -4.87
N THR A 32 -10.00 12.04 -5.37
CA THR A 32 -9.05 11.07 -5.94
C THR A 32 -8.43 11.58 -7.25
N GLN A 33 -9.17 12.38 -8.03
CA GLN A 33 -8.65 13.13 -9.17
C GLN A 33 -7.42 14.01 -8.84
N LYS A 34 -7.22 14.41 -7.57
CA LYS A 34 -6.08 15.26 -7.16
C LYS A 34 -4.77 14.51 -6.92
N LEU A 35 -4.79 13.18 -6.96
CA LEU A 35 -3.60 12.33 -6.86
C LEU A 35 -3.02 11.98 -8.24
N GLY A 36 -3.85 12.08 -9.29
CA GLY A 36 -3.53 11.68 -10.66
C GLY A 36 -3.52 10.16 -10.86
N GLU A 37 -3.78 9.73 -12.10
CA GLU A 37 -3.78 8.31 -12.49
C GLU A 37 -2.43 7.63 -12.23
N GLY A 38 -1.32 8.38 -12.38
CA GLY A 38 0.02 7.90 -12.08
C GLY A 38 0.20 7.37 -10.66
N PHE A 39 -0.51 7.93 -9.66
CA PHE A 39 -0.50 7.39 -8.30
C PHE A 39 -1.24 6.05 -8.20
N LEU A 40 -2.37 5.90 -8.92
CA LEU A 40 -3.14 4.66 -8.92
C LEU A 40 -2.35 3.49 -9.52
N ASN A 41 -1.71 3.71 -10.68
CA ASN A 41 -0.89 2.71 -11.35
C ASN A 41 0.31 2.27 -10.46
N GLN A 42 0.90 3.22 -9.73
CA GLN A 42 1.98 2.94 -8.77
C GLN A 42 1.51 2.09 -7.57
N THR A 43 0.22 2.02 -7.24
CA THR A 43 -0.25 1.19 -6.11
C THR A 43 -0.05 -0.30 -6.34
N SER A 44 -0.32 -0.79 -7.56
CA SER A 44 -0.08 -2.20 -7.93
C SER A 44 1.42 -2.51 -7.90
N GLN A 45 2.24 -1.61 -8.45
CA GLN A 45 3.70 -1.73 -8.43
C GLN A 45 4.25 -1.81 -7.00
N VAL A 46 3.83 -0.90 -6.10
CA VAL A 46 4.24 -0.89 -4.69
C VAL A 46 3.77 -2.16 -3.96
N TYR A 47 2.58 -2.67 -4.25
CA TYR A 47 2.08 -3.92 -3.67
C TYR A 47 2.86 -5.15 -4.18
N THR A 48 3.08 -5.27 -5.50
CA THR A 48 3.89 -6.35 -6.09
C THR A 48 5.32 -6.33 -5.56
N SER A 49 6.00 -5.17 -5.55
CA SER A 49 7.38 -5.07 -5.01
C SER A 49 7.43 -5.38 -3.51
N LEU A 50 6.44 -4.98 -2.72
CA LEU A 50 6.34 -5.36 -1.30
C LEU A 50 6.28 -6.90 -1.15
N LEU A 51 5.40 -7.57 -1.89
CA LEU A 51 5.26 -9.03 -1.78
C LEU A 51 6.51 -9.75 -2.28
N GLN A 52 7.09 -9.34 -3.41
CA GLN A 52 8.32 -9.92 -3.95
C GLN A 52 9.49 -9.79 -2.96
N SER A 53 9.75 -8.61 -2.42
CA SER A 53 10.82 -8.41 -1.43
C SER A 53 10.60 -9.16 -0.12
N ILE A 54 9.34 -9.41 0.28
CA ILE A 54 9.01 -10.29 1.40
C ILE A 54 9.32 -11.76 1.07
N ALA A 55 9.01 -12.23 -0.15
CA ALA A 55 9.28 -13.61 -0.58
C ALA A 55 10.79 -13.90 -0.75
N GLU A 56 11.52 -12.96 -1.34
CA GLU A 56 12.97 -13.01 -1.59
C GLU A 56 13.80 -12.72 -0.32
N GLN A 57 13.14 -12.22 0.72
CA GLN A 57 13.72 -11.76 1.98
C GLN A 57 14.71 -10.59 1.87
N ASP A 58 14.43 -9.62 0.98
CA ASP A 58 15.21 -8.38 0.89
C ASP A 58 14.94 -7.46 2.10
N LYS A 59 15.66 -7.75 3.19
CA LYS A 59 15.66 -6.97 4.42
C LYS A 59 16.33 -5.60 4.27
N GLU A 60 16.97 -5.26 3.15
CA GLU A 60 17.55 -3.94 2.89
C GLU A 60 16.55 -3.01 2.18
N TYR A 61 15.85 -3.49 1.15
CA TYR A 61 14.77 -2.76 0.50
C TYR A 61 13.56 -2.59 1.43
N LEU A 62 13.16 -3.65 2.15
CA LEU A 62 12.07 -3.54 3.15
C LEU A 62 12.38 -2.51 4.25
N LYS A 63 13.65 -2.26 4.56
CA LYS A 63 14.06 -1.23 5.52
C LYS A 63 13.92 0.20 4.99
N GLN A 64 13.88 0.37 3.67
CA GLN A 64 13.71 1.65 3.00
C GLN A 64 12.24 2.02 2.84
N ILE A 65 11.38 1.03 2.56
CA ILE A 65 9.95 1.26 2.27
C ILE A 65 9.00 1.08 3.47
N LEU A 66 9.40 0.38 4.54
CA LEU A 66 8.56 0.17 5.73
C LEU A 66 8.91 1.14 6.87
N GLU A 67 7.91 1.60 7.61
CA GLU A 67 8.09 2.34 8.88
C GLU A 67 8.81 1.45 9.92
N PRO A 68 9.71 1.97 10.77
CA PRO A 68 10.57 1.15 11.61
C PRO A 68 9.87 0.09 12.47
N LYS A 69 8.69 0.37 13.03
CA LYS A 69 7.92 -0.57 13.86
C LYS A 69 7.36 -1.71 13.02
N LEU A 70 6.91 -1.40 11.80
CA LEU A 70 6.47 -2.39 10.83
C LEU A 70 7.64 -3.21 10.30
N TYR A 71 8.77 -2.57 9.96
CA TYR A 71 10.00 -3.25 9.53
C TYR A 71 10.49 -4.27 10.57
N HIS A 72 10.60 -3.88 11.84
CA HIS A 72 11.03 -4.77 12.91
C HIS A 72 10.09 -5.97 13.08
N ALA A 73 8.77 -5.76 12.95
CA ALA A 73 7.80 -6.85 13.00
C ALA A 73 7.91 -7.80 11.78
N THR A 74 8.00 -7.26 10.57
CA THR A 74 8.15 -8.03 9.33
C THR A 74 9.45 -8.86 9.35
N SER A 75 10.58 -8.22 9.67
CA SER A 75 11.89 -8.89 9.72
C SER A 75 11.94 -10.00 10.77
N HIS A 76 11.44 -9.75 11.98
CA HIS A 76 11.34 -10.78 13.02
C HIS A 76 10.42 -11.95 12.62
N CYS A 77 9.31 -11.67 11.92
CA CYS A 77 8.44 -12.72 11.37
C CYS A 77 9.18 -13.58 10.32
N MET A 78 10.01 -12.96 9.48
CA MET A 78 10.83 -13.67 8.48
C MET A 78 11.88 -14.58 9.15
N ASP A 79 12.59 -14.07 10.17
CA ASP A 79 13.53 -14.88 10.98
C ASP A 79 12.82 -16.11 11.60
N LEU A 80 11.60 -15.93 12.09
CA LEU A 80 10.78 -17.01 12.66
C LEU A 80 10.23 -18.01 11.62
N LEU A 81 10.14 -17.62 10.35
CA LEU A 81 9.78 -18.52 9.24
C LEU A 81 11.00 -19.34 8.79
N GLU A 82 12.17 -18.69 8.67
CA GLU A 82 13.44 -19.35 8.38
C GLU A 82 13.80 -20.40 9.46
N GLN A 83 13.66 -20.06 10.75
CA GLN A 83 13.84 -21.00 11.86
C GLN A 83 12.88 -22.20 11.83
N LYS A 84 11.70 -22.05 11.21
CA LYS A 84 10.71 -23.12 10.99
C LYS A 84 10.91 -23.85 9.67
N GLN A 85 11.96 -23.51 8.91
CA GLN A 85 12.26 -24.06 7.59
C GLN A 85 11.12 -23.83 6.57
N LEU A 86 10.35 -22.75 6.75
CA LEU A 86 9.28 -22.33 5.86
C LEU A 86 9.80 -21.32 4.84
N LYS A 87 9.60 -21.60 3.55
CA LYS A 87 9.93 -20.68 2.46
C LYS A 87 8.68 -19.91 2.03
N LEU A 88 8.83 -18.60 1.85
CA LEU A 88 7.81 -17.76 1.22
C LEU A 88 7.91 -17.84 -0.31
N GLN A 89 6.77 -17.82 -0.98
CA GLN A 89 6.68 -17.72 -2.44
C GLN A 89 5.68 -16.62 -2.80
N TYR A 90 6.07 -15.74 -3.72
CA TYR A 90 5.17 -14.81 -4.40
C TYR A 90 4.45 -15.55 -5.54
N ILE A 91 3.15 -15.34 -5.67
CA ILE A 91 2.30 -15.95 -6.69
C ILE A 91 1.51 -14.85 -7.41
N GLU A 92 1.68 -14.79 -8.72
CA GLU A 92 1.00 -13.91 -9.67
C GLU A 92 0.43 -14.79 -10.80
N GLN A 93 -0.61 -14.33 -11.50
CA GLN A 93 -1.28 -15.13 -12.52
C GLN A 93 -0.61 -14.95 -13.89
N GLU A 94 0.24 -15.89 -14.30
CA GLU A 94 0.81 -15.91 -15.66
C GLU A 94 -0.30 -15.99 -16.72
N GLU A 95 -0.21 -15.15 -17.76
CA GLU A 95 -1.23 -15.07 -18.80
C GLU A 95 -1.08 -16.19 -19.85
N LEU A 96 -2.05 -17.10 -19.88
CA LEU A 96 -2.27 -18.00 -21.02
C LEU A 96 -2.97 -17.26 -22.18
N GLU A 97 -2.36 -16.18 -22.69
CA GLU A 97 -2.88 -15.42 -23.84
C GLU A 97 -1.88 -15.37 -25.00
N ASN A 98 -2.01 -16.41 -25.83
CA ASN A 98 -1.93 -16.41 -27.30
C ASN A 98 -0.76 -15.69 -28.00
N GLN A 99 -0.01 -16.50 -28.73
CA GLN A 99 0.54 -16.10 -30.02
C GLN A 99 -0.62 -15.67 -30.94
N ASP A 100 -0.79 -14.37 -31.19
CA ASP A 100 -1.24 -13.79 -32.47
C ASP A 100 -1.45 -12.27 -32.39
N LYS A 101 -0.38 -11.50 -32.67
CA LYS A 101 -0.37 -10.30 -33.54
C LYS A 101 1.00 -9.63 -33.57
N GLN A 102 1.55 -9.52 -34.77
CA GLN A 102 2.63 -8.58 -35.11
C GLN A 102 2.04 -7.33 -35.79
N GLU A 103 2.94 -6.45 -36.24
CA GLU A 103 2.76 -5.38 -37.24
C GLU A 103 2.33 -3.98 -36.74
N GLU A 104 3.33 -3.08 -36.72
CA GLU A 104 3.35 -1.66 -37.19
C GLU A 104 2.43 -0.62 -36.46
N GLU A 105 2.74 0.69 -36.35
CA GLU A 105 3.68 1.58 -37.07
C GLU A 105 4.49 2.53 -36.11
N ASP A 106 5.42 3.31 -36.68
CA ASP A 106 6.20 4.39 -36.05
C ASP A 106 5.48 5.77 -36.04
N GLU A 107 5.85 6.68 -35.12
CA GLU A 107 6.38 8.05 -35.40
C GLU A 107 6.48 8.94 -34.11
N GLN A 108 6.93 10.20 -34.29
CA GLN A 108 7.44 11.16 -33.29
C GLN A 108 6.35 12.14 -32.76
N GLU A 109 6.49 12.97 -31.71
CA GLU A 109 7.51 13.11 -30.64
C GLU A 109 6.80 13.09 -29.23
N THR A 110 6.78 14.02 -28.26
CA THR A 110 7.45 15.32 -27.97
C THR A 110 7.83 15.44 -26.49
N GLN A 111 9.06 15.88 -26.16
CA GLN A 111 9.50 16.03 -24.75
C GLN A 111 9.05 17.33 -24.05
N GLN A 112 8.44 17.22 -22.86
CA GLN A 112 8.45 18.26 -21.81
C GLN A 112 8.40 17.63 -20.39
N PRO A 113 8.76 18.37 -19.31
CA PRO A 113 9.68 17.82 -18.31
C PRO A 113 9.07 17.03 -17.14
N GLN A 114 9.94 16.20 -16.57
CA GLN A 114 9.73 15.32 -15.43
C GLN A 114 9.34 16.07 -14.14
N GLN A 115 8.48 15.46 -13.32
CA GLN A 115 8.61 15.52 -11.86
C GLN A 115 8.91 14.10 -11.36
N GLN A 116 9.96 13.95 -10.56
CA GLN A 116 10.61 12.66 -10.30
C GLN A 116 10.17 12.06 -8.96
N PHE A 117 9.52 10.88 -9.01
CA PHE A 117 9.46 9.97 -7.85
C PHE A 117 10.74 9.11 -7.83
N GLY A 118 11.75 9.61 -7.11
CA GLY A 118 13.16 9.17 -7.18
C GLY A 118 13.51 7.75 -6.67
N PHE A 119 12.60 6.77 -6.78
CA PHE A 119 12.88 5.36 -6.50
C PHE A 119 12.22 4.36 -7.48
N PHE A 120 11.15 4.72 -8.21
CA PHE A 120 10.31 3.76 -8.95
C PHE A 120 10.31 3.93 -10.49
N SER A 121 11.01 4.91 -11.04
CA SER A 121 10.89 5.27 -12.46
C SER A 121 11.77 4.44 -13.42
N LYS A 122 11.37 3.21 -13.81
CA LYS A 122 12.08 2.51 -14.91
C LYS A 122 11.38 1.42 -15.75
N LYS A 123 10.08 1.52 -16.09
CA LYS A 123 9.58 1.03 -17.41
C LYS A 123 8.15 1.46 -17.77
N LEU A 124 7.91 1.52 -19.09
CA LEU A 124 6.66 1.39 -19.85
C LEU A 124 5.44 2.28 -19.50
N GLN A 125 5.10 3.14 -20.46
CA GLN A 125 3.78 3.78 -20.60
C GLN A 125 3.13 3.29 -21.91
N LYS A 126 1.88 2.84 -21.87
CA LYS A 126 0.87 3.10 -22.92
C LYS A 126 -0.54 2.65 -22.46
N ASN A 127 -1.55 3.20 -23.15
CA ASN A 127 -2.98 2.89 -23.12
C ASN A 127 -3.85 3.72 -22.16
N LEU A 128 -4.55 4.69 -22.73
CA LEU A 128 -5.79 5.27 -22.24
C LEU A 128 -6.52 5.94 -23.41
N SER A 129 -7.77 5.56 -23.65
CA SER A 129 -8.64 6.16 -24.67
C SER A 129 -10.09 6.22 -24.19
N SER A 130 -10.79 7.28 -24.60
CA SER A 130 -12.26 7.45 -24.50
C SER A 130 -12.95 7.18 -23.14
N ASN A 131 -12.89 8.20 -22.28
CA ASN A 131 -14.10 8.97 -21.92
C ASN A 131 -15.33 8.21 -21.35
N GLU A 132 -15.18 7.58 -20.18
CA GLU A 132 -16.29 7.40 -19.23
C GLU A 132 -15.96 8.07 -17.89
N ALA A 133 -16.97 8.47 -17.13
CA ALA A 133 -16.78 8.98 -15.78
C ALA A 133 -16.45 7.84 -14.79
N TYR A 134 -15.69 8.16 -13.74
CA TYR A 134 -15.26 7.25 -12.66
C TYR A 134 -14.18 6.22 -13.05
N HIS A 135 -12.92 6.66 -13.09
CA HIS A 135 -11.77 5.77 -13.24
C HIS A 135 -11.54 4.92 -11.97
N ILE A 136 -12.14 3.73 -11.91
CA ILE A 136 -11.62 2.64 -11.09
C ILE A 136 -10.37 2.12 -11.81
N TYR A 137 -9.20 2.17 -11.17
CA TYR A 137 -8.03 1.49 -11.72
C TYR A 137 -8.24 -0.02 -11.64
N GLN A 138 -8.25 -0.66 -12.80
CA GLN A 138 -8.45 -2.09 -12.97
C GLN A 138 -7.36 -2.62 -13.90
N GLU A 139 -6.35 -3.25 -13.32
CA GLU A 139 -5.68 -4.33 -14.02
C GLU A 139 -6.62 -5.56 -13.98
N LYS A 140 -6.38 -6.53 -14.85
CA LYS A 140 -7.18 -7.76 -14.98
C LYS A 140 -7.32 -8.51 -13.66
N ASP A 141 -6.27 -8.44 -12.84
CA ASP A 141 -6.06 -9.17 -11.60
C ASP A 141 -5.86 -8.25 -10.37
N TYR A 142 -5.94 -6.92 -10.52
CA TYR A 142 -5.77 -5.96 -9.42
C TYR A 142 -6.75 -4.79 -9.53
N LYS A 143 -7.52 -4.55 -8.45
CA LYS A 143 -8.43 -3.40 -8.30
C LYS A 143 -8.20 -2.77 -6.92
N CYS A 144 -8.30 -1.45 -6.80
CA CYS A 144 -8.15 -0.78 -5.51
C CYS A 144 -9.13 0.38 -5.27
N ASN A 145 -9.32 0.71 -3.99
CA ASN A 145 -10.02 1.89 -3.50
C ASN A 145 -9.13 2.61 -2.48
N ILE A 146 -9.16 3.95 -2.42
CA ILE A 146 -8.22 4.72 -1.58
C ILE A 146 -8.94 5.77 -0.72
N ASP A 147 -8.81 5.66 0.60
CA ASP A 147 -9.18 6.70 1.58
C ASP A 147 -7.97 7.58 1.91
N VAL A 148 -8.04 8.87 1.57
CA VAL A 148 -6.97 9.84 1.80
C VAL A 148 -7.36 10.91 2.82
N LYS A 149 -6.50 11.08 3.83
CA LYS A 149 -6.67 12.02 4.94
C LYS A 149 -5.37 12.75 5.27
N GLY A 150 -5.49 13.99 5.75
CA GLY A 150 -4.37 14.77 6.26
C GLY A 150 -4.17 14.55 7.77
N ILE A 151 -2.92 14.49 8.21
CA ILE A 151 -2.54 14.44 9.61
C ILE A 151 -1.51 15.56 9.86
N PHE A 152 -1.66 16.30 10.95
CA PHE A 152 -0.87 17.50 11.24
C PHE A 152 -0.31 17.45 12.67
N GLY A 153 0.98 17.75 12.86
CA GLY A 153 1.60 17.94 14.18
C GLY A 153 2.38 16.77 14.77
N VAL A 154 2.24 15.57 14.19
CA VAL A 154 2.94 14.33 14.57
C VAL A 154 3.84 13.85 13.44
N LYS A 155 4.81 12.99 13.76
CA LYS A 155 5.76 12.40 12.81
C LYS A 155 5.34 11.01 12.33
N ILE A 156 5.80 10.63 11.13
CA ILE A 156 5.58 9.29 10.56
C ILE A 156 6.32 8.23 11.37
N ASN A 157 7.57 8.46 11.74
CA ASN A 157 8.31 7.59 12.66
C ASN A 157 7.68 7.67 14.05
N ARG A 158 7.03 6.58 14.51
CA ARG A 158 6.23 6.62 15.73
C ARG A 158 7.06 6.83 17.00
N ILE A 159 8.30 6.36 17.00
CA ILE A 159 9.25 6.47 18.13
C ILE A 159 9.52 7.94 18.51
N GLU A 160 9.51 8.85 17.53
CA GLU A 160 9.72 10.29 17.77
C GLU A 160 8.50 10.99 18.42
N ASN A 161 7.35 10.33 18.49
CA ASN A 161 6.14 10.85 19.13
C ASN A 161 5.98 10.38 20.59
N GLU A 162 6.53 9.23 20.98
CA GLU A 162 6.19 8.49 22.22
C GLU A 162 6.30 9.33 23.52
N ASN A 163 7.26 10.25 23.59
CA ASN A 163 7.49 11.10 24.77
C ASN A 163 6.84 12.50 24.67
N THR A 164 6.06 12.76 23.62
CA THR A 164 5.39 14.04 23.38
C THR A 164 3.91 13.98 23.74
N ARG A 165 3.44 14.94 24.53
CA ARG A 165 2.01 15.09 24.84
C ARG A 165 1.33 15.93 23.76
N PHE A 166 0.40 15.32 23.03
CA PHE A 166 -0.42 15.99 22.03
C PHE A 166 -1.85 16.19 22.55
N PHE A 167 -2.46 17.33 22.21
CA PHE A 167 -3.90 17.51 22.27
C PHE A 167 -4.49 17.22 20.89
N GLN A 168 -5.29 16.16 20.76
CA GLN A 168 -5.92 15.78 19.49
C GLN A 168 -7.18 16.62 19.26
N ILE A 169 -7.20 17.34 18.14
CA ILE A 169 -8.42 17.89 17.55
C ILE A 169 -8.84 16.89 16.44
N PRO A 170 -9.96 16.16 16.62
CA PRO A 170 -10.41 15.18 15.64
C PRO A 170 -10.91 15.87 14.37
N ALA A 171 -10.87 15.14 13.25
CA ALA A 171 -11.45 15.57 11.99
C ALA A 171 -12.94 15.92 12.12
N PHE A 172 -13.35 17.04 11.53
CA PHE A 172 -14.78 17.33 11.33
C PHE A 172 -15.31 16.45 10.18
N PRO A 173 -16.61 16.09 10.15
CA PRO A 173 -17.19 15.23 9.10
C PRO A 173 -17.04 15.77 7.66
N ILE A 174 -16.70 17.05 7.51
CA ILE A 174 -16.55 17.77 6.23
C ILE A 174 -15.07 17.86 5.79
N THR A 175 -14.12 17.57 6.68
CA THR A 175 -12.68 17.71 6.43
C THR A 175 -11.88 16.55 7.04
N PRO A 176 -11.36 15.60 6.24
CA PRO A 176 -10.56 14.48 6.73
C PRO A 176 -9.14 14.96 7.13
N ARG A 177 -9.06 15.72 8.23
CA ARG A 177 -7.85 16.34 8.77
C ARG A 177 -7.83 16.21 10.28
N ASN A 178 -6.91 15.41 10.83
CA ASN A 178 -6.70 15.36 12.28
C ASN A 178 -5.48 16.20 12.67
N TYR A 179 -5.59 16.96 13.75
CA TYR A 179 -4.52 17.83 14.24
C TYR A 179 -4.07 17.39 15.63
N PHE A 180 -2.77 17.28 15.83
CA PHE A 180 -2.14 16.83 17.07
C PHE A 180 -1.28 17.97 17.62
N VAL A 181 -1.87 18.77 18.51
CA VAL A 181 -1.25 20.01 18.98
C VAL A 181 -0.29 19.72 20.13
N ASN A 182 1.02 19.85 19.88
CA ASN A 182 2.02 19.87 20.94
C ASN A 182 2.12 21.29 21.51
N LEU A 183 1.63 21.51 22.75
CA LEU A 183 1.66 22.83 23.39
C LEU A 183 3.08 23.36 23.68
N LYS A 184 4.12 22.51 23.61
CA LYS A 184 5.53 22.93 23.70
C LYS A 184 6.16 23.30 22.35
N ASN A 185 5.60 22.81 21.24
CA ASN A 185 5.98 23.22 19.88
C ASN A 185 4.72 23.30 18.98
N PRO A 186 4.00 24.44 18.97
CA PRO A 186 2.85 24.61 18.09
C PRO A 186 3.20 24.68 16.60
N PHE A 187 4.47 24.97 16.24
CA PHE A 187 4.93 24.97 14.85
C PHE A 187 4.96 23.58 14.23
N SER A 188 4.97 22.52 15.05
CA SER A 188 4.90 21.12 14.59
C SER A 188 3.73 20.85 13.62
N LEU A 189 2.62 21.58 13.76
CA LEU A 189 1.45 21.51 12.86
C LEU A 189 1.75 21.92 11.41
N TYR A 190 2.73 22.79 11.20
CA TYR A 190 3.18 23.27 9.88
C TYR A 190 4.42 22.51 9.39
N GLU A 191 5.31 22.14 10.30
CA GLU A 191 6.53 21.35 10.03
C GLU A 191 6.19 19.90 9.63
N ASN A 192 5.22 19.28 10.30
CA ASN A 192 4.87 17.86 10.16
C ASN A 192 3.46 17.75 9.58
N GLN A 193 3.36 17.98 8.26
CA GLN A 193 2.14 17.78 7.48
C GLN A 193 2.26 16.43 6.76
N ILE A 194 1.42 15.46 7.14
CA ILE A 194 1.42 14.11 6.59
C ILE A 194 0.17 13.89 5.74
N LEU A 195 0.37 13.37 4.53
CA LEU A 195 -0.68 12.76 3.73
C LEU A 195 -0.72 11.26 4.02
N VAL A 196 -1.89 10.74 4.38
CA VAL A 196 -2.11 9.31 4.63
C VAL A 196 -3.05 8.76 3.55
N ALA A 197 -2.64 7.68 2.89
CA ALA A 197 -3.48 6.91 1.99
C ALA A 197 -3.71 5.52 2.59
N ASN A 198 -4.98 5.15 2.79
CA ASN A 198 -5.39 3.81 3.19
C ASN A 198 -5.97 3.14 1.93
N ILE A 199 -5.25 2.17 1.38
CA ILE A 199 -5.60 1.47 0.14
C ILE A 199 -6.25 0.14 0.52
N LEU A 200 -7.49 -0.08 0.06
CA LEU A 200 -8.12 -1.40 0.01
C LEU A 200 -7.83 -1.99 -1.38
N ILE A 201 -7.19 -3.14 -1.40
CA ILE A 201 -6.75 -3.88 -2.58
C ILE A 201 -7.62 -5.14 -2.74
N HIS A 202 -7.98 -5.50 -3.96
CA HIS A 202 -8.64 -6.74 -4.33
C HIS A 202 -7.91 -7.37 -5.51
N THR A 203 -7.22 -8.49 -5.28
CA THR A 203 -6.27 -9.06 -6.24
C THR A 203 -6.07 -10.56 -6.08
N SER A 204 -5.62 -11.27 -7.12
CA SER A 204 -5.11 -12.65 -7.01
C SER A 204 -3.61 -12.72 -6.63
N LYS A 205 -2.88 -11.60 -6.71
CA LYS A 205 -1.46 -11.46 -6.34
C LYS A 205 -1.27 -11.65 -4.83
N LYS A 206 -0.50 -12.68 -4.44
CA LYS A 206 -0.47 -13.16 -3.05
C LYS A 206 0.87 -13.78 -2.64
N LEU A 207 1.04 -13.95 -1.33
CA LEU A 207 2.08 -14.79 -0.75
C LEU A 207 1.51 -16.11 -0.27
N ILE A 208 2.32 -17.17 -0.36
CA ILE A 208 2.12 -18.43 0.33
C ILE A 208 3.38 -18.79 1.13
N ALA A 209 3.22 -19.62 2.16
CA ALA A 209 4.34 -20.24 2.88
C ALA A 209 4.31 -21.75 2.64
N VAL A 210 5.44 -22.30 2.18
CA VAL A 210 5.63 -23.74 1.95
C VAL A 210 6.68 -24.32 2.90
N ASP A 211 6.59 -25.62 3.18
CA ASP A 211 7.62 -26.39 3.88
C ASP A 211 8.75 -26.87 2.94
N GLN A 212 9.70 -27.65 3.47
CA GLN A 212 10.84 -28.18 2.73
C GLN A 212 10.44 -29.14 1.59
N ASP A 213 9.29 -29.80 1.70
CA ASP A 213 8.74 -30.70 0.67
C ASP A 213 7.96 -29.91 -0.40
N GLY A 214 7.88 -28.58 -0.29
CA GLY A 214 7.16 -27.69 -1.19
C GLY A 214 5.64 -27.65 -0.96
N LYS A 215 5.15 -28.23 0.14
CA LYS A 215 3.72 -28.26 0.47
C LYS A 215 3.31 -26.98 1.18
N VAL A 216 2.12 -26.46 0.83
CA VAL A 216 1.57 -25.23 1.44
C VAL A 216 1.23 -25.47 2.91
N VAL A 217 1.76 -24.59 3.77
CA VAL A 217 1.47 -24.50 5.20
C VAL A 217 0.56 -23.30 5.49
N HIS A 218 0.72 -22.20 4.74
CA HIS A 218 -0.16 -21.02 4.81
C HIS A 218 -0.45 -20.45 3.42
N GLY A 219 -1.69 -20.01 3.20
CA GLY A 219 -2.17 -19.52 1.90
C GLY A 219 -2.83 -20.59 1.03
N ASN A 220 -2.91 -20.35 -0.28
CA ASN A 220 -3.59 -21.22 -1.24
C ASN A 220 -2.98 -21.06 -2.65
N TYR A 221 -2.72 -22.18 -3.36
CA TYR A 221 -2.26 -22.19 -4.75
C TYR A 221 -3.34 -21.86 -5.80
N ASP A 222 -4.63 -21.78 -5.45
CA ASP A 222 -5.69 -21.45 -6.42
C ASP A 222 -5.57 -20.00 -6.92
N ASN A 223 -5.00 -19.83 -8.12
CA ASN A 223 -4.78 -18.52 -8.73
C ASN A 223 -6.07 -17.81 -9.18
N ASN A 224 -7.22 -18.50 -9.16
CA ASN A 224 -8.52 -17.89 -9.42
C ASN A 224 -9.11 -17.22 -8.17
N GLN A 225 -8.57 -17.50 -6.97
CA GLN A 225 -9.03 -16.88 -5.73
C GLN A 225 -8.45 -15.48 -5.57
N PHE A 226 -9.30 -14.47 -5.82
CA PHE A 226 -9.03 -13.10 -5.38
C PHE A 226 -9.17 -12.96 -3.86
N GLN A 227 -8.33 -12.11 -3.26
CA GLN A 227 -8.30 -11.80 -1.85
C GLN A 227 -8.33 -10.28 -1.61
N TYR A 228 -8.92 -9.85 -0.50
CA TYR A 228 -8.87 -8.47 -0.05
C TYR A 228 -7.67 -8.22 0.86
N HIS A 229 -6.89 -7.20 0.56
CA HIS A 229 -5.74 -6.75 1.35
C HIS A 229 -5.82 -5.25 1.62
N LYS A 230 -5.03 -4.77 2.58
CA LYS A 230 -5.01 -3.36 2.97
C LYS A 230 -3.58 -2.87 3.15
N LEU A 231 -3.20 -1.81 2.44
CA LEU A 231 -1.96 -1.08 2.70
C LEU A 231 -2.27 0.29 3.28
N ARG A 232 -1.42 0.75 4.19
CA ARG A 232 -1.41 2.15 4.64
C ARG A 232 -0.09 2.80 4.27
N LEU A 233 -0.14 3.84 3.46
CA LEU A 233 1.01 4.65 3.06
C LEU A 233 0.92 6.03 3.72
N GLU A 234 2.05 6.54 4.18
CA GLU A 234 2.19 7.89 4.73
C GLU A 234 3.35 8.63 4.05
N SER A 235 3.19 9.93 3.83
CA SER A 235 4.26 10.78 3.30
C SER A 235 4.15 12.20 3.84
N TYR A 236 5.28 12.90 3.96
CA TYR A 236 5.28 14.32 4.30
C TYR A 236 4.92 15.18 3.07
N VAL A 237 4.29 16.33 3.31
CA VAL A 237 3.91 17.30 2.27
C VAL A 237 4.85 18.51 2.35
N PRO A 238 5.42 19.01 1.24
CA PRO A 238 5.21 18.60 -0.16
C PRO A 238 6.12 17.46 -0.65
N ASN A 239 7.03 16.96 0.19
CA ASN A 239 8.06 16.01 -0.21
C ASN A 239 7.53 14.56 -0.22
N PHE A 240 6.85 14.17 -1.31
CA PHE A 240 6.17 12.87 -1.48
C PHE A 240 7.11 11.64 -1.56
N ASN A 241 7.85 11.37 -0.49
CA ASN A 241 8.50 10.08 -0.24
C ASN A 241 7.54 9.20 0.58
N TRP A 242 6.95 8.18 -0.03
CA TRP A 242 5.92 7.35 0.60
C TRP A 242 6.53 6.18 1.38
N VAL A 243 6.06 6.00 2.62
CA VAL A 243 6.47 4.91 3.53
C VAL A 243 5.23 4.08 3.86
N ILE A 244 5.35 2.76 3.78
CA ILE A 244 4.30 1.82 4.22
C ILE A 244 4.33 1.75 5.75
N THR A 245 3.20 2.09 6.37
CA THR A 245 3.04 2.19 7.82
C THR A 245 2.15 1.12 8.42
N ASP A 246 1.34 0.42 7.62
CA ASP A 246 0.60 -0.78 8.05
C ASP A 246 0.29 -1.71 6.87
N ILE A 247 0.16 -3.00 7.16
CA ILE A 247 -0.20 -4.08 6.21
C ILE A 247 -1.31 -4.91 6.87
N ASP A 248 -2.45 -5.05 6.18
CA ASP A 248 -3.61 -5.84 6.60
C ASP A 248 -4.10 -5.52 8.03
N ASP A 249 -3.98 -4.26 8.46
CA ASP A 249 -4.24 -3.77 9.84
C ASP A 249 -3.46 -4.49 10.96
N TYR A 250 -2.27 -5.03 10.67
CA TYR A 250 -1.41 -5.67 11.67
C TYR A 250 -1.03 -4.73 12.82
N LEU A 251 -0.74 -3.46 12.53
CA LEU A 251 -0.52 -2.40 13.53
C LEU A 251 -1.81 -1.63 13.88
N LYS A 252 -2.99 -2.14 13.49
CA LYS A 252 -4.33 -1.60 13.77
C LYS A 252 -4.53 -0.16 13.25
N GLY A 253 -4.07 0.08 12.03
CA GLY A 253 -4.05 1.40 11.40
C GLY A 253 -2.90 2.30 11.90
N ASN A 254 -1.87 1.70 12.51
CA ASN A 254 -0.67 2.29 13.12
C ASN A 254 -0.92 3.66 13.81
N PRO A 255 -1.36 3.71 15.07
CA PRO A 255 -1.59 4.97 15.79
C PRO A 255 -0.29 5.80 15.95
N TYR A 256 -0.43 7.09 16.24
CA TYR A 256 0.71 8.02 16.37
C TYR A 256 1.36 8.02 17.76
N PHE A 257 0.79 7.26 18.70
CA PHE A 257 1.13 7.13 20.12
C PHE A 257 0.61 5.77 20.63
#